data_AF-A0A6J6GXE7-F1
#
_entry.id   AF-A0A6J6GXE7-F1
#
_cell.length_a   1.000
_cell.length_b   1.000
_cell.length_c   1.000
_cell.angle_alpha   90.00
_cell.angle_beta   90.00
_cell.angle_gamma   90.00
#
_symmetry.space_group_name_H-M   'P 1'
#
loop_
_entity.id
_entity.type
_entity.pdbx_description
1 polymer ?
#
loop_
_entity_poly.entity_id
_entity_poly.type
_entity_poly.pdbx_seq_one_letter_code
_entity_poly.pdbx_strand_id
1 'polypeptide(L)'
;MAQKPGGRRRANVKINVFEQFELRSRSSVEASLLAKQERSIRRADRRAARLAAKNAPEVAVVTQDALTGAAFVVPAVRTTLTARLKPVRAYLTMLVFSGMMATAALPAYAMSPELAAFAGVGSLDPSLFAADAETQGLTVTQIGLQNYKRGTAKDISAEELFRQQTITAYRDYAGPTAEDYLLNPPFPTYNTEKVMQVAATYVGVPYVFGGETPAGFDCSGYVKFVFSQFGIALPHSVNGQARMGKIINPEDALPGDLVIMNDHSHDGIYAGNGMFYHAPLRGDKVKLAPIFTPNHYFVRLGIDG
;
A
#
# COMPACT_ATOMS: atom_id res chain seq x y z
N MET A 1 61.72 -0.87 65.66
CA MET A 1 61.85 -0.31 64.30
C MET A 1 61.43 -1.36 63.29
N ALA A 2 60.70 -0.92 62.25
CA ALA A 2 60.29 -1.60 61.02
C ALA A 2 59.20 -2.70 61.09
N GLN A 3 58.06 -2.36 60.47
CA GLN A 3 56.80 -3.10 60.33
C GLN A 3 56.86 -4.17 59.22
N LYS A 4 56.12 -5.27 59.39
CA LYS A 4 55.77 -6.23 58.33
C LYS A 4 54.72 -5.62 57.38
N PRO A 5 54.83 -5.81 56.04
CA PRO A 5 53.71 -5.59 55.14
C PRO A 5 52.85 -6.86 55.02
N GLY A 6 51.61 -6.78 55.47
CA GLY A 6 50.57 -7.77 55.22
C GLY A 6 49.63 -7.33 54.09
N GLY A 7 49.11 -8.30 53.33
CA GLY A 7 47.85 -8.16 52.60
C GLY A 7 47.94 -8.27 51.07
N ARG A 8 47.47 -9.41 50.55
CA ARG A 8 47.12 -9.61 49.13
C ARG A 8 46.07 -8.59 48.68
N ARG A 9 46.41 -7.69 47.76
CA ARG A 9 45.45 -6.80 47.11
C ARG A 9 44.65 -7.58 46.07
N ARG A 10 43.34 -7.74 46.28
CA ARG A 10 42.39 -8.05 45.20
C ARG A 10 42.11 -6.75 44.46
N ALA A 11 42.35 -6.72 43.15
CA ALA A 11 41.94 -5.61 42.30
C ALA A 11 40.41 -5.57 42.25
N ASN A 12 39.82 -4.45 42.67
CA ASN A 12 38.40 -4.18 42.45
C ASN A 12 38.18 -3.93 40.95
N VAL A 13 37.70 -4.96 40.24
CA VAL A 13 37.16 -4.79 38.88
C VAL A 13 35.80 -4.10 39.04
N LYS A 14 35.74 -2.80 38.78
CA LYS A 14 34.48 -2.10 38.58
C LYS A 14 33.88 -2.61 37.27
N ILE A 15 32.89 -3.49 37.35
CA ILE A 15 32.14 -3.96 36.20
C ILE A 15 31.12 -2.88 35.84
N ASN A 16 31.33 -2.22 34.70
CA ASN A 16 30.37 -1.28 34.15
C ASN A 16 29.18 -2.06 33.56
N VAL A 17 28.04 -2.01 34.23
CA VAL A 17 26.80 -2.70 33.82
C VAL A 17 26.26 -2.16 32.48
N PHE A 18 26.65 -0.94 32.10
CA PHE A 18 26.26 -0.30 30.83
C PHE A 18 26.98 -0.86 29.58
N GLU A 19 28.23 -1.33 29.69
CA GLU A 19 28.95 -1.92 28.53
C GLU A 19 28.39 -3.29 28.11
N GLN A 20 27.77 -4.03 29.04
CA GLN A 20 27.17 -5.34 28.72
C GLN A 20 25.89 -5.23 27.88
N PHE A 21 25.15 -4.11 27.98
CA PHE A 21 23.92 -3.92 27.20
C PHE A 21 24.20 -3.57 25.74
N GLU A 22 25.23 -2.76 25.46
CA GLU A 22 25.63 -2.40 24.09
C GLU A 22 26.25 -3.58 23.31
N LEU A 23 26.96 -4.49 23.98
CA LEU A 23 27.55 -5.68 23.34
C LEU A 23 26.50 -6.76 22.99
N ARG A 24 25.43 -6.89 23.80
CA ARG A 24 24.32 -7.82 23.50
C ARG A 24 23.40 -7.31 22.39
N SER A 25 23.24 -5.99 22.25
CA SER A 25 22.41 -5.41 21.20
C SER A 25 23.07 -5.54 19.82
N ARG A 26 24.39 -5.35 19.71
CA ARG A 26 25.10 -5.49 18.42
C ARG A 26 25.18 -6.94 17.94
N SER A 27 25.49 -7.88 18.84
CA SER A 27 25.55 -9.32 18.50
C SER A 27 24.18 -9.89 18.11
N SER A 28 23.09 -9.44 18.73
CA SER A 28 21.73 -9.86 18.34
C SER A 28 21.27 -9.27 17.01
N VAL A 29 21.68 -8.04 16.70
CA VAL A 29 21.42 -7.42 15.38
C VAL A 29 22.18 -8.15 14.28
N GLU A 30 23.47 -8.42 14.45
CA GLU A 30 24.28 -9.18 13.47
C GLU A 30 23.73 -10.60 13.26
N ALA A 31 23.38 -11.30 14.34
CA ALA A 31 22.75 -12.62 14.24
C ALA A 31 21.42 -12.57 13.47
N SER A 32 20.63 -11.51 13.63
CA SER A 32 19.37 -11.33 12.91
C SER A 32 19.58 -11.06 11.40
N LEU A 33 20.65 -10.34 11.04
CA LEU A 33 21.00 -10.04 9.65
C LEU A 33 21.52 -11.30 8.94
N LEU A 34 22.40 -12.06 9.60
CA LEU A 34 22.88 -13.35 9.09
C LEU A 34 21.71 -14.33 8.88
N ALA A 35 20.80 -14.43 9.86
CA ALA A 35 19.61 -15.27 9.72
C ALA A 35 18.69 -14.83 8.57
N LYS A 36 18.58 -13.52 8.28
CA LYS A 36 17.84 -13.00 7.11
C LYS A 36 18.56 -13.36 5.80
N GLN A 37 19.88 -13.22 5.74
CA GLN A 37 20.70 -13.53 4.57
C GLN A 37 20.66 -15.03 4.24
N GLU A 38 20.79 -15.91 5.23
CA GLU A 38 20.65 -17.35 5.05
C GLU A 38 19.26 -17.73 4.51
N ARG A 39 18.19 -17.09 5.01
CA ARG A 39 16.83 -17.32 4.52
C ARG A 39 16.68 -16.89 3.06
N SER A 40 17.30 -15.78 2.65
CA SER A 40 17.29 -15.36 1.24
C SER A 40 18.06 -16.32 0.34
N ILE A 41 19.22 -16.81 0.78
CA ILE A 41 20.03 -17.79 0.03
C ILE A 41 19.23 -19.08 -0.14
N ARG A 42 18.68 -19.65 0.95
CA ARG A 42 17.83 -20.87 0.85
C ARG A 42 16.63 -20.70 -0.07
N ARG A 43 16.03 -19.50 -0.13
CA ARG A 43 14.92 -19.20 -1.06
C ARG A 43 15.40 -19.10 -2.50
N ALA A 44 16.58 -18.52 -2.73
CA ALA A 44 17.22 -18.47 -4.04
C ALA A 44 17.56 -19.88 -4.54
N ASP A 45 18.17 -20.72 -3.69
CA ASP A 45 18.51 -22.11 -4.03
C ASP A 45 17.28 -22.94 -4.37
N ARG A 46 16.20 -22.81 -3.59
CA ARG A 46 14.92 -23.49 -3.89
C ARG A 46 14.31 -23.01 -5.21
N ARG A 47 14.46 -21.72 -5.55
CA ARG A 47 14.00 -21.19 -6.84
C ARG A 47 14.86 -21.71 -7.99
N ALA A 48 16.19 -21.73 -7.83
CA ALA A 48 17.13 -22.27 -8.80
C ALA A 48 16.89 -23.77 -9.05
N ALA A 49 16.70 -24.56 -7.99
CA ALA A 49 16.39 -25.99 -8.09
C ALA A 49 15.05 -26.25 -8.81
N ARG A 50 14.03 -25.43 -8.56
CA ARG A 50 12.75 -25.50 -9.30
C ARG A 50 12.90 -25.15 -10.77
N LEU A 51 13.76 -24.17 -11.10
CA LEU A 51 14.04 -23.80 -12.48
C LEU A 51 14.82 -24.91 -13.20
N ALA A 52 15.82 -25.50 -12.54
CA ALA A 52 16.59 -26.63 -13.04
C ALA A 52 15.72 -27.88 -13.25
N ALA A 53 14.79 -28.17 -12.35
CA ALA A 53 13.84 -29.28 -12.52
C ALA A 53 12.86 -29.05 -13.68
N LYS A 54 12.46 -27.80 -13.96
CA LYS A 54 11.63 -27.46 -15.13
C LYS A 54 12.39 -27.52 -16.45
N ASN A 55 13.69 -27.23 -16.42
CA ASN A 55 14.56 -27.18 -17.59
C ASN A 55 15.39 -28.46 -17.78
N ALA A 56 15.15 -29.50 -16.98
CA ALA A 56 15.82 -30.78 -17.13
C ALA A 56 15.34 -31.44 -18.44
N PRO A 57 16.24 -31.74 -19.39
CA PRO A 57 15.86 -32.46 -20.60
C PRO A 57 15.40 -33.87 -20.22
N GLU A 58 14.21 -34.25 -20.68
CA GLU A 58 13.69 -35.60 -20.57
C GLU A 58 14.57 -36.51 -21.44
N VAL A 59 15.49 -37.25 -20.80
CA VAL A 59 16.33 -38.22 -21.49
C VAL A 59 15.44 -39.41 -21.87
N ALA A 60 14.83 -39.34 -23.04
CA ALA A 60 14.23 -40.50 -23.69
C ALA A 60 15.36 -41.45 -24.07
N VAL A 61 15.47 -42.56 -23.34
CA VAL A 61 16.34 -43.68 -23.71
C VAL A 61 15.74 -44.32 -24.96
N VAL A 62 16.29 -43.99 -26.13
CA VAL A 62 15.97 -44.67 -27.39
C VAL A 62 16.79 -45.96 -27.43
N THR A 63 16.15 -47.08 -27.10
CA THR A 63 16.68 -48.40 -27.47
C THR A 63 16.40 -48.62 -28.95
N GLN A 64 17.46 -48.63 -29.76
CA GLN A 64 17.40 -49.03 -31.17
C GLN A 64 17.16 -50.53 -31.23
N ASP A 65 15.98 -50.95 -31.71
CA ASP A 65 15.85 -52.27 -32.31
C ASP A 65 14.80 -52.26 -33.44
N ALA A 66 15.23 -52.85 -34.54
CA ALA A 66 14.46 -53.34 -35.69
C ALA A 66 13.78 -52.34 -36.66
N LEU A 67 14.48 -52.14 -37.78
CA LEU A 67 13.96 -51.83 -39.11
C LEU A 67 12.86 -52.81 -39.53
N THR A 68 11.70 -52.33 -39.98
CA THR A 68 10.96 -52.73 -41.20
C THR A 68 9.53 -52.18 -41.16
N GLY A 69 9.09 -51.59 -42.27
CA GLY A 69 7.66 -51.32 -42.53
C GLY A 69 7.21 -49.89 -42.26
N ALA A 70 6.89 -49.18 -43.34
CA ALA A 70 6.20 -47.90 -43.30
C ALA A 70 4.83 -48.03 -42.63
N ALA A 71 4.63 -47.34 -41.50
CA ALA A 71 3.30 -47.04 -40.97
C ALA A 71 3.38 -45.77 -40.12
N PHE A 72 2.69 -44.72 -40.56
CA PHE A 72 2.50 -43.50 -39.80
C PHE A 72 1.52 -43.79 -38.65
N VAL A 73 2.02 -43.92 -37.42
CA VAL A 73 1.18 -44.10 -36.23
C VAL A 73 0.88 -42.73 -35.64
N VAL A 74 -0.34 -42.23 -35.84
CA VAL A 74 -0.88 -41.10 -35.10
C VAL A 74 -1.19 -41.57 -33.67
N PRO A 75 -0.62 -40.98 -32.61
CA PRO A 75 -1.04 -41.30 -31.26
C PRO A 75 -2.43 -40.73 -31.00
N ALA A 76 -3.38 -41.60 -30.70
CA ALA A 76 -4.74 -41.23 -30.34
C ALA A 76 -4.77 -40.44 -29.02
N VAL A 77 -5.43 -39.27 -29.04
CA VAL A 77 -5.77 -38.51 -27.83
C VAL A 77 -6.73 -39.37 -27.00
N ARG A 78 -6.24 -39.95 -25.90
CA ARG A 78 -7.08 -40.61 -24.91
C ARG A 78 -7.80 -39.55 -24.07
N THR A 79 -9.01 -39.19 -24.46
CA THR A 79 -9.95 -38.52 -23.56
C THR A 79 -10.44 -39.52 -22.54
N THR A 80 -9.91 -39.48 -21.31
CA THR A 80 -10.47 -40.25 -20.20
C THR A 80 -11.77 -39.60 -19.73
N LEU A 81 -12.89 -40.17 -20.17
CA LEU A 81 -14.20 -39.97 -19.54
C LEU A 81 -14.21 -40.73 -18.21
N THR A 82 -13.95 -40.04 -17.10
CA THR A 82 -14.33 -40.54 -15.77
C THR A 82 -15.47 -39.69 -15.22
N ALA A 83 -16.68 -40.14 -15.53
CA ALA A 83 -17.87 -39.71 -14.85
C ALA A 83 -17.92 -40.31 -13.42
N ARG A 84 -17.87 -39.41 -12.44
CA ARG A 84 -18.86 -39.28 -11.35
C ARG A 84 -19.05 -40.49 -10.40
N LEU A 85 -18.52 -40.37 -9.17
CA LEU A 85 -19.24 -40.70 -7.93
C LEU A 85 -18.79 -39.74 -6.80
N LYS A 86 -19.71 -38.91 -6.29
CA LYS A 86 -19.53 -38.12 -5.05
C LYS A 86 -19.80 -39.01 -3.84
N PRO A 87 -19.28 -38.67 -2.64
CA PRO A 87 -20.14 -38.81 -1.46
C PRO A 87 -20.04 -37.62 -0.49
N VAL A 88 -21.18 -36.91 -0.32
CA VAL A 88 -21.92 -36.67 0.95
C VAL A 88 -21.21 -36.10 2.20
N ARG A 89 -19.88 -35.92 2.24
CA ARG A 89 -19.17 -35.42 3.44
C ARG A 89 -19.18 -33.89 3.62
N ALA A 90 -19.72 -33.12 2.68
CA ALA A 90 -19.70 -31.65 2.72
C ALA A 90 -20.96 -31.01 3.35
N TYR A 91 -21.99 -31.78 3.72
CA TYR A 91 -23.22 -31.22 4.29
C TYR A 91 -23.32 -31.32 5.82
N LEU A 92 -22.59 -32.23 6.46
CA LEU A 92 -22.67 -32.41 7.92
C LEU A 92 -21.81 -31.43 8.73
N THR A 93 -20.91 -30.67 8.07
CA THR A 93 -20.14 -29.58 8.71
C THR A 93 -20.85 -28.22 8.64
N MET A 94 -21.93 -28.10 7.85
CA MET A 94 -22.72 -26.87 7.68
C MET A 94 -23.91 -26.74 8.66
N LEU A 95 -24.12 -27.72 9.55
CA LEU A 95 -25.20 -27.70 10.55
C LEU A 95 -24.73 -27.34 11.97
N VAL A 96 -23.43 -27.16 12.21
CA VAL A 96 -22.91 -26.73 13.52
C VAL A 96 -22.79 -25.19 13.62
N PHE A 97 -22.85 -24.45 12.50
CA PHE A 97 -22.71 -22.99 12.50
C PHE A 97 -24.04 -22.20 12.50
N SER A 98 -25.18 -22.83 12.20
CA SER A 98 -26.49 -22.13 12.24
C SER A 98 -27.22 -22.23 13.59
N GLY A 99 -26.72 -23.04 14.53
CA GLY A 99 -27.31 -23.22 15.86
C GLY A 99 -26.80 -22.27 16.95
N MET A 100 -25.88 -21.35 16.63
CA MET A 100 -25.24 -20.46 17.62
C MET A 100 -25.57 -18.97 17.42
N MET A 101 -26.66 -18.65 16.70
CA MET A 101 -27.15 -17.28 16.48
C MET A 101 -28.64 -17.14 16.82
N ALA A 102 -29.06 -17.74 17.94
CA ALA A 102 -30.39 -17.50 18.50
C ALA A 102 -30.32 -17.63 20.03
N THR A 103 -29.80 -16.60 20.71
CA THR A 103 -30.09 -16.23 22.12
C THR A 103 -29.10 -15.15 22.60
N ALA A 104 -29.26 -13.92 22.11
CA ALA A 104 -28.86 -12.68 22.83
C ALA A 104 -29.20 -11.44 21.99
N ALA A 105 -30.48 -11.23 21.72
CA ALA A 105 -30.98 -9.91 21.32
C ALA A 105 -31.98 -9.46 22.38
N LEU A 106 -31.47 -8.98 23.51
CA LEU A 106 -32.24 -8.09 24.38
C LEU A 106 -31.99 -6.66 23.91
N PRO A 107 -33.03 -5.83 23.72
CA PRO A 107 -32.86 -4.43 23.33
C PRO A 107 -32.22 -3.65 24.49
N ALA A 108 -31.05 -3.07 24.23
CA ALA A 108 -30.27 -2.26 25.17
C ALA A 108 -30.87 -0.84 25.34
N TYR A 109 -32.09 -0.76 25.83
CA TYR A 109 -32.76 0.52 26.14
C TYR A 109 -33.27 0.54 27.59
N ALA A 110 -32.42 0.14 28.54
CA ALA A 110 -32.74 0.20 29.97
C ALA A 110 -31.53 0.09 30.91
N MET A 111 -30.31 0.51 30.51
CA MET A 111 -29.17 0.52 31.42
C MET A 111 -28.83 1.95 31.84
N SER A 112 -28.86 2.18 33.15
CA SER A 112 -28.40 3.43 33.77
C SER A 112 -26.92 3.69 33.42
N PRO A 113 -26.52 4.97 33.27
CA PRO A 113 -25.17 5.34 32.84
C PRO A 113 -24.07 4.85 33.79
N GLU A 114 -24.40 4.59 35.05
CA GLU A 114 -23.46 4.07 36.06
C GLU A 114 -23.05 2.61 35.82
N LEU A 115 -23.93 1.78 35.22
CA LEU A 115 -23.62 0.37 34.92
C LEU A 115 -22.82 0.22 33.62
N ALA A 116 -23.04 1.11 32.65
CA ALA A 116 -22.28 1.17 31.39
C ALA A 116 -20.82 1.62 31.63
N ALA A 117 -20.59 2.49 32.62
CA ALA A 117 -19.25 2.92 33.03
C ALA A 117 -18.41 1.76 33.62
N PHE A 118 -19.02 0.82 34.35
CA PHE A 118 -18.34 -0.36 34.87
C PHE A 118 -18.12 -1.44 33.79
N ALA A 119 -18.96 -1.49 32.76
CA ALA A 119 -18.90 -2.49 31.69
C ALA A 119 -17.92 -2.15 30.55
N GLY A 120 -17.28 -0.98 30.55
CA GLY A 120 -16.21 -0.65 29.61
C GLY A 120 -16.64 -0.59 28.13
N VAL A 121 -17.94 -0.43 27.85
CA VAL A 121 -18.47 -0.33 26.49
C VAL A 121 -19.15 1.03 26.28
N GLY A 122 -18.44 1.92 25.61
CA GLY A 122 -19.04 2.81 24.59
C GLY A 122 -19.70 4.11 25.05
N SER A 123 -18.90 5.14 25.27
CA SER A 123 -19.14 6.47 24.67
C SER A 123 -17.85 7.30 24.78
N LEU A 124 -17.05 7.27 23.71
CA LEU A 124 -15.89 8.15 23.56
C LEU A 124 -16.36 9.43 22.88
N ASP A 125 -17.10 10.25 23.60
CA ASP A 125 -17.37 11.62 23.18
C ASP A 125 -16.21 12.51 23.69
N PRO A 126 -15.34 13.05 22.80
CA PRO A 126 -14.21 13.87 23.23
C PRO A 126 -14.63 15.18 23.88
N SER A 127 -15.90 15.59 23.74
CA SER A 127 -16.43 16.81 24.33
C SER A 127 -16.63 16.71 25.85
N LEU A 128 -16.73 15.50 26.41
CA LEU A 128 -16.95 15.28 27.85
C LEU A 128 -15.68 15.39 28.70
N PHE A 129 -14.48 15.34 28.10
CA PHE A 129 -13.20 15.45 28.81
C PHE A 129 -12.53 16.82 28.65
N ALA A 130 -13.14 17.74 27.91
CA ALA A 130 -12.60 19.08 27.67
C ALA A 130 -12.94 20.10 28.78
N ALA A 131 -13.66 19.68 29.83
CA ALA A 131 -14.26 20.57 30.82
C ALA A 131 -13.65 20.50 32.23
N ASP A 132 -12.46 19.91 32.42
CA ASP A 132 -11.73 20.02 33.68
C ASP A 132 -10.55 20.99 33.53
N ALA A 133 -10.77 22.19 34.06
CA ALA A 133 -9.88 23.33 34.00
C ALA A 133 -8.69 23.18 34.96
N GLU A 134 -7.79 22.21 34.75
CA GLU A 134 -6.51 22.20 35.50
C GLU A 134 -5.40 21.30 34.95
N THR A 135 -5.31 21.09 33.63
CA THR A 135 -4.10 20.50 33.05
C THR A 135 -3.54 21.31 31.89
N GLN A 136 -2.30 21.72 32.06
CA GLN A 136 -1.53 22.49 31.09
C GLN A 136 -1.33 21.68 29.80
N GLY A 137 -2.09 22.01 28.76
CA GLY A 137 -1.60 22.10 27.37
C GLY A 137 -0.79 20.94 26.77
N LEU A 138 -1.03 19.70 27.17
CA LEU A 138 -0.53 18.52 26.45
C LEU A 138 -1.71 17.85 25.76
N THR A 139 -2.06 18.36 24.57
CA THR A 139 -2.97 17.68 23.66
C THR A 139 -2.30 16.38 23.19
N VAL A 140 -2.54 15.29 23.93
CA VAL A 140 -2.24 13.93 23.48
C VAL A 140 -3.19 13.63 22.34
N THR A 141 -2.77 13.99 21.13
CA THR A 141 -3.49 13.64 19.90
C THR A 141 -3.54 12.13 19.78
N GLN A 142 -4.73 11.59 20.04
CA GLN A 142 -5.28 10.34 19.52
C GLN A 142 -4.30 9.16 19.50
N ILE A 143 -4.04 8.59 20.68
CA ILE A 143 -3.60 7.20 20.77
C ILE A 143 -4.80 6.34 20.36
N GLY A 144 -4.82 5.93 19.09
CA GLY A 144 -5.74 4.90 18.63
C GLY A 144 -5.51 3.65 19.48
N LEU A 145 -6.52 3.28 20.28
CA LEU A 145 -6.55 2.04 21.04
C LEU A 145 -6.62 0.87 20.05
N GLN A 146 -5.48 0.50 19.47
CA GLN A 146 -5.31 -0.83 18.94
C GLN A 146 -5.22 -1.78 20.14
N ASN A 147 -5.93 -2.89 20.08
CA ASN A 147 -5.95 -3.91 21.14
C ASN A 147 -4.54 -4.44 21.40
N TYR A 148 -3.81 -3.82 22.33
CA TYR A 148 -2.52 -4.30 22.79
C TYR A 148 -2.75 -5.51 23.69
N LYS A 149 -2.39 -6.70 23.20
CA LYS A 149 -2.01 -7.79 24.10
C LYS A 149 -0.86 -7.28 24.98
N ARG A 150 -1.11 -7.20 26.29
CA ARG A 150 -0.15 -6.80 27.33
C ARG A 150 1.18 -7.55 27.14
N GLY A 151 2.24 -6.85 26.75
CA GLY A 151 3.60 -7.40 26.73
C GLY A 151 4.48 -7.09 25.52
N THR A 152 4.02 -6.39 24.49
CA THR A 152 4.92 -5.97 23.39
C THR A 152 4.44 -4.66 22.76
N ALA A 153 4.70 -3.54 23.45
CA ALA A 153 4.67 -2.25 22.78
C ALA A 153 5.81 -2.24 21.77
N LYS A 154 5.49 -2.38 20.47
CA LYS A 154 6.42 -1.95 19.43
C LYS A 154 6.26 -0.44 19.32
N ASP A 155 7.36 0.29 19.46
CA ASP A 155 7.41 1.69 19.09
C ASP A 155 7.03 1.78 17.61
N ILE A 156 5.84 2.31 17.33
CA ILE A 156 5.39 2.58 15.97
C ILE A 156 6.06 3.90 15.59
N SER A 157 6.79 3.91 14.48
CA SER A 157 7.39 5.15 13.99
C SER A 157 6.30 6.14 13.58
N ALA A 158 6.57 7.44 13.70
CA ALA A 158 5.60 8.49 13.35
C ALA A 158 5.12 8.36 11.89
N GLU A 159 6.00 7.91 10.99
CA GLU A 159 5.71 7.70 9.58
C GLU A 159 4.73 6.53 9.36
N GLU A 160 4.82 5.47 10.15
CA GLU A 160 3.92 4.33 10.05
C GLU A 160 2.51 4.70 10.54
N LEU A 161 2.40 5.51 11.59
CA LEU A 161 1.12 6.07 12.05
C LEU A 161 0.49 6.94 10.96
N PHE A 162 1.27 7.86 10.36
CA PHE A 162 0.79 8.73 9.28
C PHE A 162 0.33 7.93 8.06
N ARG A 163 1.08 6.87 7.71
CA ARG A 163 0.70 5.95 6.63
C ARG A 163 -0.62 5.25 6.92
N GLN A 164 -0.81 4.74 8.14
CA GLN A 164 -2.07 4.09 8.53
C GLN A 164 -3.24 5.07 8.48
N GLN A 165 -3.07 6.29 9.01
CA GLN A 165 -4.08 7.34 8.93
C GLN A 165 -4.44 7.68 7.49
N THR A 166 -3.44 7.85 6.61
CA THR A 166 -3.66 8.14 5.19
C THR A 166 -4.45 7.03 4.49
N ILE A 167 -4.10 5.76 4.74
CA ILE A 167 -4.80 4.61 4.15
C ILE A 167 -6.23 4.53 4.68
N THR A 168 -6.45 4.73 5.98
CA THR A 168 -7.79 4.74 6.57
C THR A 168 -8.64 5.87 5.98
N ALA A 169 -8.12 7.10 5.94
CA ALA A 169 -8.80 8.24 5.35
C ALA A 169 -9.16 8.02 3.88
N TYR A 170 -8.28 7.38 3.11
CA TYR A 170 -8.58 7.01 1.72
C TYR A 170 -9.73 6.01 1.61
N ARG A 171 -9.78 5.00 2.49
CA ARG A 171 -10.83 3.96 2.48
C ARG A 171 -12.18 4.47 2.96
N ASP A 172 -12.16 5.43 3.88
CA ASP A 172 -13.36 6.03 4.47
C ASP A 172 -13.83 7.27 3.70
N TYR A 173 -13.21 7.58 2.55
CA TYR A 173 -13.61 8.70 1.70
C TYR A 173 -15.04 8.50 1.18
N ALA A 174 -15.91 9.46 1.48
CA ALA A 174 -17.34 9.43 1.12
C ALA A 174 -17.75 10.59 0.20
N GLY A 175 -16.78 11.29 -0.41
CA GLY A 175 -17.05 12.39 -1.35
C GLY A 175 -17.18 11.90 -2.80
N PRO A 176 -17.33 12.85 -3.75
CA PRO A 176 -17.48 12.53 -5.17
C PRO A 176 -16.26 11.81 -5.74
N THR A 177 -16.51 10.74 -6.48
CA THR A 177 -15.50 10.02 -7.27
C THR A 177 -15.33 10.64 -8.66
N ALA A 178 -14.33 10.17 -9.41
CA ALA A 178 -14.17 10.59 -10.80
C ALA A 178 -15.41 10.22 -11.64
N GLU A 179 -15.99 9.03 -11.39
CA GLU A 179 -17.19 8.56 -12.06
C GLU A 179 -18.41 9.44 -11.77
N ASP A 180 -18.55 9.93 -10.54
CA ASP A 180 -19.63 10.85 -10.16
C ASP A 180 -19.51 12.19 -10.91
N TYR A 181 -18.29 12.71 -11.06
CA TYR A 181 -18.05 13.92 -11.84
C TYR A 181 -18.28 13.75 -13.34
N LEU A 182 -18.04 12.55 -13.88
CA LEU A 182 -18.35 12.28 -15.29
C LEU A 182 -19.86 12.30 -15.57
N LEU A 183 -20.68 11.88 -14.60
CA LEU A 183 -22.14 11.93 -14.74
C LEU A 183 -22.68 13.35 -14.69
N ASN A 184 -22.12 14.19 -13.81
CA ASN A 184 -22.55 15.58 -13.63
C ASN A 184 -21.31 16.50 -13.49
N PRO A 185 -20.65 16.88 -14.60
CA PRO A 185 -19.43 17.67 -14.53
C PRO A 185 -19.75 19.10 -14.06
N PRO A 186 -19.10 19.60 -13.00
CA PRO A 186 -19.29 20.98 -12.55
C PRO A 186 -18.81 22.01 -13.59
N PHE A 187 -17.89 21.61 -14.49
CA PHE A 187 -17.33 22.47 -15.53
C PHE A 187 -17.50 21.82 -16.91
N PRO A 188 -18.72 21.79 -17.47
CA PRO A 188 -19.01 21.05 -18.72
C PRO A 188 -18.29 21.62 -19.94
N THR A 189 -17.91 22.89 -19.91
CA THR A 189 -17.09 23.51 -20.95
C THR A 189 -15.62 23.46 -20.54
N TYR A 190 -14.79 22.87 -21.39
CA TYR A 190 -13.37 22.81 -21.16
C TYR A 190 -12.73 24.21 -21.18
N ASN A 191 -12.00 24.55 -20.13
CA ASN A 191 -11.27 25.81 -20.01
C ASN A 191 -9.96 25.56 -19.26
N THR A 192 -8.84 25.88 -19.89
CA THR A 192 -7.49 25.63 -19.35
C THR A 192 -7.22 26.37 -18.04
N GLU A 193 -7.66 27.62 -17.89
CA GLU A 193 -7.51 28.38 -16.64
C GLU A 193 -8.27 27.69 -15.50
N LYS A 194 -9.46 27.16 -15.80
CA LYS A 194 -10.26 26.42 -14.81
C LYS A 194 -9.60 25.09 -14.45
N VAL A 195 -9.03 24.37 -15.42
CA VAL A 195 -8.25 23.14 -15.16
C VAL A 195 -7.09 23.43 -14.22
N MET A 196 -6.35 24.53 -14.42
CA MET A 196 -5.26 24.93 -13.52
C MET A 196 -5.74 25.27 -12.11
N GLN A 197 -6.87 25.98 -11.99
CA GLN A 197 -7.46 26.28 -10.69
C GLN A 197 -7.85 25.00 -9.94
N VAL A 198 -8.54 24.08 -10.62
CA VAL A 198 -8.96 22.79 -10.05
C VAL A 198 -7.75 21.95 -9.65
N ALA A 199 -6.74 21.81 -10.53
CA ALA A 199 -5.49 21.14 -10.24
C ALA A 199 -4.83 21.69 -8.96
N ALA A 200 -4.76 23.02 -8.82
CA ALA A 200 -4.17 23.66 -7.65
C ALA A 200 -4.92 23.35 -6.34
N THR A 201 -6.24 23.12 -6.38
CA THR A 201 -7.02 22.83 -5.15
C THR A 201 -6.61 21.55 -4.43
N TYR A 202 -6.01 20.60 -5.16
CA TYR A 202 -5.60 19.31 -4.61
C TYR A 202 -4.15 19.28 -4.15
N VAL A 203 -3.42 20.40 -4.25
CA VAL A 203 -2.06 20.50 -3.69
C VAL A 203 -2.11 20.19 -2.19
N GLY A 204 -1.23 19.30 -1.74
CA GLY A 204 -1.15 18.83 -0.35
C GLY A 204 -1.85 17.49 -0.08
N VAL A 205 -2.70 17.00 -1.00
CA VAL A 205 -3.30 15.66 -0.92
C VAL A 205 -2.19 14.61 -0.93
N PRO A 206 -2.17 13.65 0.02
CA PRO A 206 -1.11 12.65 0.12
C PRO A 206 -1.09 11.68 -1.06
N TYR A 207 0.10 11.17 -1.39
CA TYR A 207 0.22 10.11 -2.36
C TYR A 207 -0.29 8.77 -1.80
N VAL A 208 -1.20 8.12 -2.52
CA VAL A 208 -1.68 6.76 -2.27
C VAL A 208 -1.59 5.98 -3.58
N PHE A 209 -0.86 4.86 -3.58
CA PHE A 209 -0.73 4.02 -4.77
C PHE A 209 -2.08 3.43 -5.18
N GLY A 210 -2.49 3.61 -6.44
CA GLY A 210 -3.84 3.27 -6.91
C GLY A 210 -4.91 4.25 -6.45
N GLY A 211 -4.52 5.42 -5.94
CA GLY A 211 -5.41 6.44 -5.41
C GLY A 211 -5.98 7.32 -6.52
N GLU A 212 -7.29 7.58 -6.48
CA GLU A 212 -7.98 8.45 -7.44
C GLU A 212 -9.01 9.38 -6.79
N THR A 213 -8.85 9.68 -5.49
CA THR A 213 -9.78 10.54 -4.73
C THR A 213 -9.04 11.64 -3.95
N PRO A 214 -9.73 12.70 -3.51
CA PRO A 214 -9.14 13.77 -2.68
C PRO A 214 -8.58 13.31 -1.34
N ALA A 215 -8.86 12.08 -0.90
CA ALA A 215 -8.22 11.50 0.29
C ALA A 215 -6.83 10.88 -0.01
N GLY A 216 -6.50 10.66 -1.29
CA GLY A 216 -5.20 10.19 -1.72
C GLY A 216 -5.15 9.91 -3.22
N PHE A 217 -4.07 10.37 -3.87
CA PHE A 217 -3.87 10.20 -5.31
C PHE A 217 -2.59 9.45 -5.64
N ASP A 218 -2.59 8.69 -6.74
CA ASP A 218 -1.36 8.44 -7.50
C ASP A 218 -1.28 9.38 -8.71
N CYS A 219 -0.22 9.25 -9.52
CA CYS A 219 0.05 10.14 -10.65
C CYS A 219 -1.13 10.20 -11.64
N SER A 220 -1.46 9.05 -12.23
CA SER A 220 -2.52 8.99 -13.23
C SER A 220 -3.92 9.15 -12.64
N GLY A 221 -4.14 8.76 -11.38
CA GLY A 221 -5.41 8.94 -10.67
C GLY A 221 -5.69 10.41 -10.36
N TYR A 222 -4.66 11.19 -10.01
CA TYR A 222 -4.76 12.64 -9.88
C TYR A 222 -5.20 13.30 -11.19
N VAL A 223 -4.53 12.97 -12.29
CA VAL A 223 -4.88 13.50 -13.63
C VAL A 223 -6.32 13.11 -13.99
N LYS A 224 -6.66 11.83 -13.89
CA LYS A 224 -8.03 11.33 -14.15
C LYS A 224 -9.08 12.11 -13.36
N PHE A 225 -8.85 12.30 -12.07
CA PHE A 225 -9.81 12.97 -11.19
C PHE A 225 -10.00 14.45 -11.55
N VAL A 226 -8.93 15.18 -11.84
CA VAL A 226 -9.02 16.59 -12.26
C VAL A 226 -9.83 16.72 -13.55
N PHE A 227 -9.51 15.92 -14.58
CA PHE A 227 -10.18 15.99 -15.88
C PHE A 227 -11.64 15.48 -15.85
N SER A 228 -11.97 14.59 -14.92
CA SER A 228 -13.36 14.12 -14.75
C SER A 228 -14.34 15.25 -14.41
N GLN A 229 -13.89 16.30 -13.71
CA GLN A 229 -14.71 17.47 -13.36
C GLN A 229 -15.07 18.34 -14.58
N PHE A 230 -14.38 18.10 -15.70
CA PHE A 230 -14.63 18.72 -16.99
C PHE A 230 -15.34 17.76 -17.96
N GLY A 231 -15.87 16.64 -17.46
CA GLY A 231 -16.55 15.63 -18.27
C GLY A 231 -15.62 14.76 -19.12
N ILE A 232 -14.31 14.80 -18.87
CA ILE A 232 -13.32 14.09 -19.68
C ILE A 232 -12.93 12.80 -18.97
N ALA A 233 -13.37 11.68 -19.54
CA ALA A 233 -13.04 10.36 -19.02
C ALA A 233 -11.61 9.97 -19.42
N LEU A 234 -10.77 9.71 -18.42
CA LEU A 234 -9.41 9.22 -18.60
C LEU A 234 -9.24 7.84 -17.94
N PRO A 235 -8.44 6.93 -18.53
CA PRO A 235 -8.10 5.69 -17.88
C PRO A 235 -7.17 5.95 -16.67
N HIS A 236 -7.26 5.10 -15.65
CA HIS A 236 -6.34 5.14 -14.51
C HIS A 236 -5.00 4.46 -14.84
N SER A 237 -4.30 5.01 -15.84
CA SER A 237 -3.00 4.52 -16.31
C SER A 237 -2.30 5.57 -17.16
N VAL A 238 -1.03 5.86 -16.86
CA VAL A 238 -0.17 6.75 -17.65
C VAL A 238 -0.17 6.35 -19.14
N ASN A 239 -0.02 5.06 -19.45
CA ASN A 239 0.00 4.56 -20.83
C ASN A 239 -1.35 4.75 -21.53
N GLY A 240 -2.45 4.55 -20.80
CA GLY A 240 -3.78 4.81 -21.32
C GLY A 240 -3.97 6.29 -21.63
N GLN A 241 -3.62 7.17 -20.70
CA GLN A 241 -3.77 8.62 -20.83
C GLN A 241 -2.92 9.20 -21.97
N ALA A 242 -1.70 8.69 -22.14
CA ALA A 242 -0.83 9.05 -23.26
C ALA A 242 -1.46 8.86 -24.64
N ARG A 243 -2.44 7.96 -24.77
CA ARG A 243 -3.12 7.64 -26.03
C ARG A 243 -4.43 8.41 -26.24
N MET A 244 -4.85 9.21 -25.27
CA MET A 244 -6.13 9.93 -25.30
C MET A 244 -6.11 11.24 -26.10
N GLY A 245 -4.94 11.64 -26.61
CA GLY A 245 -4.79 12.93 -27.26
C GLY A 245 -3.69 12.97 -28.31
N LYS A 246 -3.43 14.18 -28.81
CA LYS A 246 -2.37 14.46 -29.78
C LYS A 246 -1.09 14.79 -29.05
N ILE A 247 0.04 14.24 -29.52
CA ILE A 247 1.36 14.61 -29.04
C ILE A 247 1.68 16.04 -29.52
N ILE A 248 2.14 16.89 -28.61
CA ILE A 248 2.45 18.30 -28.84
C ILE A 248 3.95 18.54 -28.71
N ASN A 249 4.48 19.41 -29.57
CA ASN A 249 5.86 19.86 -29.48
C ASN A 249 6.05 20.68 -28.20
N PRO A 250 7.22 20.61 -27.52
CA PRO A 250 7.45 21.37 -26.29
C PRO A 250 7.22 22.88 -26.40
N GLU A 251 7.48 23.46 -27.58
CA GLU A 251 7.25 24.88 -27.88
C GLU A 251 5.78 25.28 -28.02
N ASP A 252 4.91 24.31 -28.33
CA ASP A 252 3.47 24.48 -28.50
C ASP A 252 2.68 24.04 -27.26
N ALA A 253 3.37 23.57 -26.21
CA ALA A 253 2.77 23.07 -24.99
C ALA A 253 2.11 24.22 -24.21
N LEU A 254 0.86 24.01 -23.82
CA LEU A 254 0.05 24.99 -23.10
C LEU A 254 -0.38 24.45 -21.73
N PRO A 255 -0.60 25.33 -20.73
CA PRO A 255 -1.16 24.91 -19.46
C PRO A 255 -2.46 24.10 -19.65
N GLY A 256 -2.55 22.96 -18.99
CA GLY A 256 -3.63 21.99 -19.18
C GLY A 256 -3.28 20.80 -20.08
N ASP A 257 -2.18 20.86 -20.85
CA ASP A 257 -1.67 19.67 -21.52
C ASP A 257 -1.15 18.64 -20.49
N LEU A 258 -1.19 17.36 -20.84
CA LEU A 258 -0.61 16.32 -20.00
C LEU A 258 0.91 16.27 -20.21
N VAL A 259 1.66 16.13 -19.12
CA VAL A 259 3.09 15.79 -19.16
C VAL A 259 3.21 14.30 -18.97
N ILE A 260 3.78 13.59 -19.94
CA ILE A 260 4.00 12.15 -19.89
C ILE A 260 5.49 11.84 -19.94
N MET A 261 5.98 11.03 -19.01
CA MET A 261 7.36 10.56 -19.04
C MET A 261 7.53 9.50 -20.13
N ASN A 262 8.66 9.50 -20.84
CA ASN A 262 8.88 8.63 -22.01
C ASN A 262 8.78 7.13 -21.68
N ASP A 263 9.13 6.74 -20.46
CA ASP A 263 9.03 5.37 -19.96
C ASP A 263 7.64 5.01 -19.40
N HIS A 264 6.69 5.95 -19.45
CA HIS A 264 5.34 5.85 -18.89
C HIS A 264 5.32 5.55 -17.38
N SER A 265 6.40 5.88 -16.68
CA SER A 265 6.48 5.70 -15.22
C SER A 265 5.66 6.72 -14.44
N HIS A 266 5.40 7.88 -15.03
CA HIS A 266 4.80 9.02 -14.36
C HIS A 266 4.10 9.96 -15.34
N ASP A 267 3.13 10.72 -14.84
CA ASP A 267 2.43 11.80 -15.53
C ASP A 267 2.05 12.95 -14.60
N GLY A 268 1.56 14.02 -15.20
CA GLY A 268 0.98 15.17 -14.51
C GLY A 268 0.35 16.16 -15.47
N ILE A 269 -0.04 17.32 -14.96
CA ILE A 269 -0.72 18.37 -15.72
C ILE A 269 0.23 19.56 -15.88
N TYR A 270 0.54 19.93 -17.11
CA TYR A 270 1.45 21.03 -17.41
C TYR A 270 0.87 22.35 -16.90
N ALA A 271 1.68 23.10 -16.18
CA ALA A 271 1.31 24.39 -15.57
C ALA A 271 2.02 25.58 -16.25
N GLY A 272 2.72 25.35 -17.36
CA GLY A 272 3.54 26.35 -18.03
C GLY A 272 4.94 26.50 -17.40
N ASN A 273 5.83 27.21 -18.10
CA ASN A 273 7.18 27.55 -17.62
C ASN A 273 8.01 26.34 -17.13
N GLY A 274 7.84 25.17 -17.74
CA GLY A 274 8.54 23.94 -17.32
C GLY A 274 8.07 23.37 -15.98
N MET A 275 6.91 23.82 -15.47
CA MET A 275 6.28 23.36 -14.24
C MET A 275 5.08 22.48 -14.53
N PHE A 276 4.74 21.60 -13.59
CA PHE A 276 3.58 20.71 -13.69
C PHE A 276 3.02 20.35 -12.31
N TYR A 277 1.72 20.10 -12.25
CA TYR A 277 1.07 19.51 -11.08
C TYR A 277 1.13 17.99 -11.17
N HIS A 278 1.59 17.34 -10.11
CA HIS A 278 1.67 15.88 -10.08
C HIS A 278 1.56 15.32 -8.66
N ALA A 279 1.18 14.04 -8.57
CA ALA A 279 1.27 13.23 -7.35
C ALA A 279 2.54 12.35 -7.44
N PRO A 280 3.68 12.74 -6.85
CA PRO A 280 5.00 12.14 -7.11
C PRO A 280 5.15 10.68 -6.67
N LEU A 281 5.19 10.43 -5.36
CA LEU A 281 5.54 9.12 -4.79
C LEU A 281 5.12 9.03 -3.32
N ARG A 282 5.19 7.80 -2.77
CA ARG A 282 4.79 7.51 -1.39
C ARG A 282 5.55 8.34 -0.36
N GLY A 283 4.81 8.96 0.56
CA GLY A 283 5.37 9.83 1.60
C GLY A 283 5.47 11.29 1.18
N ASP A 284 5.11 11.60 -0.06
CA ASP A 284 5.03 12.94 -0.61
C ASP A 284 3.57 13.27 -0.95
N LYS A 285 3.32 14.49 -1.43
CA LYS A 285 1.99 15.06 -1.65
C LYS A 285 1.89 15.66 -3.04
N VAL A 286 0.66 15.83 -3.53
CA VAL A 286 0.39 16.60 -4.75
C VAL A 286 1.00 17.98 -4.62
N LYS A 287 1.75 18.41 -5.64
CA LYS A 287 2.43 19.70 -5.64
C LYS A 287 2.67 20.22 -7.04
N LEU A 288 2.90 21.53 -7.13
CA LEU A 288 3.51 22.16 -8.28
C LEU A 288 5.02 21.98 -8.18
N ALA A 289 5.65 21.40 -9.20
CA ALA A 289 7.08 21.15 -9.25
C ALA A 289 7.64 21.42 -10.65
N PRO A 290 8.95 21.66 -10.81
CA PRO A 290 9.58 21.62 -12.11
C PRO A 290 9.52 20.20 -12.68
N ILE A 291 9.37 20.07 -13.99
CA ILE A 291 9.49 18.78 -14.67
C ILE A 291 10.91 18.27 -14.44
N PHE A 292 11.04 17.19 -13.67
CA PHE A 292 12.32 16.75 -13.12
C PHE A 292 13.19 15.95 -14.09
N THR A 293 12.73 15.72 -15.32
CA THR A 293 13.43 14.93 -16.34
C THR A 293 13.25 15.56 -17.72
N PRO A 294 14.29 15.59 -18.56
CA PRO A 294 14.15 15.99 -19.96
C PRO A 294 13.43 14.93 -20.81
N ASN A 295 13.31 13.69 -20.32
CA ASN A 295 12.67 12.57 -21.02
C ASN A 295 11.15 12.57 -20.82
N HIS A 296 10.49 13.58 -21.37
CA HIS A 296 9.04 13.72 -21.35
C HIS A 296 8.52 14.25 -22.69
N TYR A 297 7.23 14.11 -22.91
CA TYR A 297 6.49 14.72 -24.01
C TYR A 297 5.12 15.22 -23.51
N PHE A 298 4.50 16.07 -24.32
CA PHE A 298 3.20 16.66 -23.99
C PHE A 298 2.08 16.01 -24.80
N VAL A 299 0.93 15.80 -24.16
CA VAL A 299 -0.28 15.30 -24.83
C VAL A 299 -1.42 16.28 -24.59
N ARG A 300 -1.95 16.83 -25.68
CA ARG A 300 -3.18 17.62 -25.64
C ARG A 300 -4.36 16.71 -25.91
N LEU A 301 -5.23 16.62 -24.92
CA LEU A 301 -6.49 15.91 -25.04
C LEU A 301 -7.30 16.56 -26.17
N GLY A 302 -7.83 15.75 -27.10
CA GLY A 302 -8.54 16.19 -28.31
C GLY A 302 -9.92 16.76 -28.01
N ILE A 303 -9.98 17.73 -27.11
CA ILE A 303 -11.19 18.39 -26.65
C ILE A 303 -11.26 19.68 -27.46
N ASP A 304 -11.93 19.60 -28.61
CA ASP A 304 -12.26 20.80 -29.37
C ASP A 304 -13.26 21.60 -28.52
N GLY A 305 -12.85 22.79 -28.09
CA GLY A 305 -13.65 23.71 -27.27
C GLY A 305 -14.77 24.38 -28.05
#